data_AF-A0A2T7CAC1-F1
#
_entry.id   AF-A0A2T7CAC1-F1
#
_cell.length_a   1.000
_cell.length_b   1.000
_cell.length_c   1.000
_cell.angle_alpha   90.00
_cell.angle_beta   90.00
_cell.angle_gamma   90.00
#
_symmetry.space_group_name_H-M   'P 1'
#
loop_
_entity.id
_entity.type
_entity.pdbx_description
1 polymer ?
#
loop_
_entity_poly.entity_id
_entity_poly.type
_entity_poly.pdbx_seq_one_letter_code
_entity_poly.pdbx_strand_id
1 'polypeptide(L)'
;MLAAQRTMLDGPVWILCLGQGRSTLLIAHCQRRLRVWSTMSNANVVDSPLSKKTKSMEYYVKRIYECMIERTRYERSAISREQEEVREMLQLVEEDGVPNGSELYFIATELFRSRARLAAYRSIKTAEHRIAWLRWTWYNIKKK
;
A
#
# COMPACT_ATOMS: atom_id res chain seq x y z
N MET A 1 0.14 17.62 20.50
CA MET A 1 -0.82 18.57 19.91
C MET A 1 -1.05 18.19 18.46
N LEU A 2 -2.16 17.50 18.16
CA LEU A 2 -2.58 17.16 16.79
C LEU A 2 -3.75 18.08 16.41
N ALA A 3 -3.59 18.82 15.32
CA ALA A 3 -4.65 19.64 14.76
C ALA A 3 -5.68 18.74 14.04
N ALA A 4 -6.86 18.59 14.64
CA ALA A 4 -8.01 18.00 13.98
C ALA A 4 -8.76 19.12 13.24
N GLN A 5 -8.68 19.12 11.90
CA GLN A 5 -9.43 20.08 11.09
C GLN A 5 -10.87 19.58 10.97
N ARG A 6 -11.79 20.31 11.61
CA ARG A 6 -13.22 20.00 11.71
C ARG A 6 -13.94 20.69 10.55
N THR A 7 -14.34 19.95 9.52
CA THR A 7 -15.27 20.47 8.50
C THR A 7 -16.66 19.90 8.76
N MET A 8 -17.60 20.78 9.10
CA MET A 8 -19.03 20.49 9.19
C MET A 8 -19.57 20.14 7.79
N LEU A 9 -20.07 18.91 7.64
CA LEU A 9 -21.00 18.52 6.60
C LEU A 9 -22.05 17.63 7.27
N ASP A 10 -23.31 18.04 7.21
CA ASP A 10 -24.46 17.34 7.78
C ASP A 10 -24.61 15.93 7.18
N GLY A 11 -24.58 14.90 8.05
CA GLY A 11 -24.87 13.50 7.71
C GLY A 11 -24.16 12.48 8.62
N PRO A 12 -24.81 11.35 9.01
CA PRO A 12 -24.31 10.46 10.06
C PRO A 12 -23.44 9.34 9.49
N VAL A 13 -22.23 9.64 9.02
CA VAL A 13 -21.23 8.60 8.74
C VAL A 13 -19.86 9.06 9.19
N TRP A 14 -19.56 8.80 10.46
CA TRP A 14 -18.23 8.98 11.03
C TRP A 14 -17.32 7.85 10.54
N ILE A 15 -16.54 8.12 9.49
CA ILE A 15 -15.42 7.23 9.13
C ILE A 15 -14.23 7.63 10.00
N LEU A 16 -14.09 6.96 11.15
CA LEU A 16 -12.86 6.97 11.92
C LEU A 16 -11.78 6.21 11.13
N CYS A 17 -11.02 6.91 10.30
CA CYS A 17 -9.76 6.42 9.79
C CYS A 17 -8.70 6.56 10.90
N LEU A 18 -8.60 5.55 11.77
CA LEU A 18 -7.40 5.35 12.58
C LEU A 18 -6.29 4.91 11.63
N GLY A 19 -5.35 5.82 11.41
CA GLY A 19 -4.23 5.60 10.52
C GLY A 19 -3.18 4.66 11.12
N GLN A 20 -2.55 3.89 10.25
CA GLN A 20 -1.11 3.67 10.33
C GLN A 20 -0.55 3.39 8.93
N GLY A 21 0.20 4.38 8.43
CA GLY A 21 1.39 4.21 7.61
C GLY A 21 1.26 3.49 6.25
N ARG A 22 1.52 4.26 5.19
CA ARG A 22 2.05 3.82 3.88
C ARG A 22 1.05 3.30 2.85
N SER A 23 0.12 4.16 2.41
CA SER A 23 -0.30 4.13 1.00
C SER A 23 -0.95 5.44 0.56
N THR A 24 -0.14 6.50 0.43
CA THR A 24 -0.60 7.80 -0.07
C THR A 24 -1.14 7.72 -1.50
N LEU A 25 -0.71 6.74 -2.30
CA LEU A 25 -1.15 6.53 -3.68
C LEU A 25 -2.54 5.86 -3.79
N LEU A 26 -2.92 4.97 -2.85
CA LEU A 26 -4.20 4.25 -2.93
C LEU A 26 -5.36 4.98 -2.24
N ILE A 27 -5.07 5.80 -1.22
CA ILE A 27 -6.03 6.78 -0.70
C ILE A 27 -6.41 7.75 -1.81
N ALA A 28 -5.46 8.18 -2.64
CA ALA A 28 -5.72 9.02 -3.79
C ALA A 28 -6.59 8.33 -4.86
N HIS A 29 -6.48 7.01 -5.07
CA HIS A 29 -7.32 6.29 -6.05
C HIS A 29 -8.78 6.15 -5.57
N CYS A 30 -9.00 5.89 -4.28
CA CYS A 30 -10.34 5.89 -3.70
C CYS A 30 -10.95 7.31 -3.67
N GLN A 31 -10.16 8.33 -3.34
CA GLN A 31 -10.61 9.72 -3.32
C GLN A 31 -10.84 10.31 -4.72
N ARG A 32 -10.05 9.93 -5.74
CA ARG A 32 -10.22 10.39 -7.13
C ARG A 32 -11.53 9.85 -7.72
N ARG A 33 -11.96 8.65 -7.34
CA ARG A 33 -13.26 8.08 -7.75
C ARG A 33 -14.45 8.71 -7.01
N LEU A 34 -14.27 9.18 -5.78
CA LEU A 34 -15.27 9.96 -5.03
C LEU A 34 -15.39 11.41 -5.54
N ARG A 35 -14.30 12.03 -5.97
CA ARG A 35 -14.31 13.41 -6.50
C ARG A 35 -15.08 13.52 -7.82
N VAL A 36 -15.02 12.49 -8.66
CA VAL A 36 -15.85 12.37 -9.89
C VAL A 36 -17.35 12.33 -9.56
N TRP A 37 -17.75 11.82 -8.40
CA TRP A 37 -19.15 11.82 -7.97
C TRP A 37 -19.61 13.23 -7.56
N SER A 38 -18.77 13.99 -6.85
CA SER A 38 -19.15 15.33 -6.38
C SER A 38 -19.32 16.34 -7.53
N THR A 39 -18.55 16.21 -8.62
CA THR A 39 -18.70 17.07 -9.82
C THR A 39 -19.84 16.67 -10.75
N MET A 40 -20.34 15.42 -10.71
CA MET A 40 -21.56 15.04 -11.45
C MET A 40 -22.86 15.51 -10.76
N SER A 41 -22.77 16.01 -9.53
CA SER A 41 -23.93 16.39 -8.71
C SER A 41 -24.28 17.88 -8.73
N ASN A 42 -23.46 18.76 -9.32
CA ASN A 42 -23.63 20.22 -9.25
C ASN A 42 -23.62 20.90 -10.64
N ALA A 43 -24.41 20.38 -11.58
CA ALA A 43 -24.84 21.15 -12.74
C ALA A 43 -26.38 21.24 -12.69
N ASN A 44 -26.89 22.21 -11.92
CA ASN A 44 -28.31 22.58 -11.92
C ASN A 44 -28.53 23.72 -12.90
N VAL A 45 -29.17 23.46 -14.03
CA VAL A 45 -30.18 24.34 -14.62
C VAL A 45 -31.41 23.48 -14.94
N VAL A 46 -32.55 24.04 -14.58
CA VAL A 46 -33.90 23.48 -14.42
C VAL A 46 -34.49 22.96 -15.75
N ASP A 47 -34.99 21.72 -15.78
CA ASP A 47 -36.40 21.43 -16.08
C ASP A 47 -36.77 19.94 -15.89
N SER A 48 -37.95 19.69 -15.32
CA SER A 48 -38.59 18.40 -14.97
C SER A 48 -37.97 17.56 -13.83
N PRO A 49 -38.77 17.08 -12.86
CA PRO A 49 -38.28 16.18 -11.82
C PRO A 49 -38.07 14.79 -12.42
N LEU A 50 -36.87 14.51 -12.94
CA LEU A 50 -36.44 13.13 -13.10
C LEU A 50 -36.53 12.49 -11.72
N SER A 51 -37.48 11.57 -11.54
CA SER A 51 -37.61 10.78 -10.32
C SER A 51 -36.23 10.23 -9.97
N LYS A 52 -35.63 10.79 -8.91
CA LYS A 52 -34.36 10.31 -8.40
C LYS A 52 -34.66 8.91 -7.90
N LYS A 53 -34.33 7.88 -8.67
CA LYS A 53 -34.43 6.49 -8.23
C LYS A 53 -33.52 6.35 -7.01
N THR A 54 -34.07 6.58 -5.82
CA THR A 54 -33.39 6.38 -4.54
C THR A 54 -33.06 4.91 -4.47
N LYS A 55 -31.78 4.59 -4.61
CA LYS A 55 -31.32 3.20 -4.54
C LYS A 55 -31.59 2.70 -3.12
N SER A 56 -32.08 1.46 -3.03
CA SER A 56 -32.35 0.81 -1.75
C SER A 56 -31.09 0.80 -0.86
N MET A 57 -31.27 0.82 0.45
CA MET A 57 -30.19 0.63 1.42
C MET A 57 -29.36 -0.62 1.12
N GLU A 58 -30.00 -1.69 0.64
CA GLU A 58 -29.37 -2.94 0.21
C GLU A 58 -28.31 -2.72 -0.88
N TYR A 59 -28.56 -1.78 -1.79
CA TYR A 59 -27.59 -1.43 -2.83
C TYR A 59 -26.30 -0.88 -2.20
N TYR A 60 -26.41 0.04 -1.24
CA TYR A 60 -25.24 0.64 -0.62
C TYR A 60 -24.49 -0.35 0.28
N VAL A 61 -25.20 -1.18 1.04
CA VAL A 61 -24.59 -2.26 1.84
C VAL A 61 -23.85 -3.26 0.95
N LYS A 62 -24.47 -3.69 -0.16
CA LYS A 62 -23.83 -4.56 -1.14
C LYS A 62 -22.56 -3.93 -1.73
N ARG A 63 -22.60 -2.64 -2.05
CA ARG A 63 -21.43 -1.90 -2.57
C ARG A 63 -20.28 -1.80 -1.57
N ILE A 64 -20.58 -1.59 -0.28
CA ILE A 64 -19.57 -1.57 0.77
C ILE A 64 -18.94 -2.95 0.91
N TYR A 65 -19.76 -4.00 0.96
CA TYR A 65 -19.30 -5.38 1.03
C TYR A 65 -18.40 -5.76 -0.15
N GLU A 66 -18.83 -5.51 -1.39
CA GLU A 66 -18.03 -5.71 -2.59
C GLU A 66 -16.68 -4.99 -2.51
N CYS A 67 -16.67 -3.75 -2.01
CA CYS A 67 -15.44 -2.98 -1.85
C CYS A 67 -14.50 -3.59 -0.81
N MET A 68 -15.03 -4.15 0.29
CA MET A 68 -14.23 -4.83 1.31
C MET A 68 -13.62 -6.14 0.79
N ILE A 69 -14.39 -6.91 0.03
CA ILE A 69 -13.91 -8.14 -0.62
C ILE A 69 -12.79 -7.81 -1.60
N GLU A 70 -12.99 -6.81 -2.46
CA GLU A 70 -11.99 -6.42 -3.45
C GLU A 70 -10.71 -5.87 -2.78
N ARG A 71 -10.86 -5.06 -1.72
CA ARG A 71 -9.72 -4.60 -0.92
C ARG A 71 -8.93 -5.78 -0.35
N THR A 72 -9.63 -6.74 0.25
CA THR A 72 -9.00 -7.92 0.86
C THR A 72 -8.26 -8.75 -0.19
N ARG A 73 -8.85 -8.92 -1.38
CA ARG A 73 -8.22 -9.60 -2.51
C ARG A 73 -6.95 -8.89 -2.97
N TYR A 74 -7.01 -7.57 -3.11
CA TYR A 74 -5.88 -6.74 -3.53
C TYR A 74 -4.75 -6.76 -2.48
N GLU A 75 -5.07 -6.64 -1.20
CA GLU A 75 -4.08 -6.71 -0.13
C GLU A 75 -3.36 -8.06 -0.13
N ARG A 76 -4.11 -9.16 -0.28
CA ARG A 76 -3.53 -10.51 -0.39
C ARG A 76 -2.62 -10.64 -1.61
N SER A 77 -3.04 -10.13 -2.77
CA SER A 77 -2.22 -10.20 -3.98
C SER A 77 -0.96 -9.32 -3.88
N ALA A 78 -1.06 -8.15 -3.24
CA ALA A 78 0.07 -7.28 -2.96
C ALA A 78 1.09 -7.95 -2.04
N ILE A 79 0.62 -8.57 -0.94
CA ILE A 79 1.48 -9.33 -0.02
C ILE A 79 2.14 -10.51 -0.76
N SER A 80 1.37 -11.26 -1.55
CA SER A 80 1.92 -12.39 -2.32
C SER A 80 3.05 -11.96 -3.26
N ARG A 81 2.89 -10.82 -3.94
CA ARG A 81 3.92 -10.29 -4.83
C ARG A 81 5.16 -9.82 -4.05
N GLU A 82 4.99 -9.17 -2.91
CA GLU A 82 6.12 -8.74 -2.07
C GLU A 82 6.90 -9.94 -1.51
N GLN A 83 6.22 -11.01 -1.11
CA GLN A 83 6.87 -12.24 -0.69
C GLN A 83 7.65 -12.90 -1.82
N GLU A 84 7.12 -12.84 -3.05
CA GLU A 84 7.83 -13.35 -4.22
C GLU A 84 9.08 -12.53 -4.54
N GLU A 85 8.98 -11.19 -4.53
CA GLU A 85 10.12 -10.30 -4.71
C GLU A 85 11.24 -10.60 -3.67
N VAL A 86 10.88 -10.86 -2.42
CA VAL A 86 11.85 -11.23 -1.38
C VAL A 86 12.49 -12.60 -1.66
N ARG A 87 11.70 -13.60 -2.08
CA ARG A 87 12.23 -14.93 -2.43
C ARG A 87 13.22 -14.87 -3.60
N GLU A 88 12.89 -14.14 -4.67
CA GLU A 88 13.81 -13.92 -5.79
C GLU A 88 15.14 -13.30 -5.33
N MET A 89 15.10 -12.30 -4.44
CA MET A 89 16.33 -11.66 -3.96
C MET A 89 17.14 -12.55 -3.02
N LEU A 90 16.49 -13.41 -2.23
CA LEU A 90 17.20 -14.40 -1.41
C LEU A 90 17.85 -15.49 -2.26
N GLN A 91 17.19 -15.91 -3.34
CA GLN A 91 17.80 -16.82 -4.30
C GLN A 91 19.05 -16.18 -4.93
N LEU A 92 18.99 -14.90 -5.31
CA LEU A 92 20.15 -14.17 -5.82
C LEU A 92 21.29 -14.10 -4.80
N VAL A 93 20.99 -13.99 -3.51
CA VAL A 93 21.99 -14.04 -2.43
C VAL A 93 22.68 -15.42 -2.38
N GLU A 94 21.94 -16.49 -2.56
CA GLU A 94 22.51 -17.85 -2.65
C GLU A 94 23.39 -18.01 -3.90
N GLU A 95 22.95 -17.48 -5.04
CA GLU A 95 23.72 -17.45 -6.30
C GLU A 95 25.00 -16.62 -6.19
N ASP A 96 25.01 -15.59 -5.33
CA ASP A 96 26.21 -14.81 -4.98
C ASP A 96 27.21 -15.59 -4.10
N GLY A 97 26.88 -16.83 -3.73
CA GLY A 97 27.73 -17.70 -2.92
C GLY A 97 27.51 -17.55 -1.42
N VAL A 98 26.41 -16.95 -0.99
CA VAL A 98 26.04 -16.85 0.43
C VAL A 98 25.15 -18.04 0.80
N PRO A 99 25.65 -19.01 1.59
CA PRO A 99 24.87 -20.22 1.89
C PRO A 99 23.61 -19.89 2.68
N ASN A 100 22.52 -20.60 2.37
CA ASN A 100 21.30 -20.59 3.18
C ASN A 100 21.63 -21.00 4.63
N GLY A 101 21.13 -20.24 5.59
CA GLY A 101 21.42 -20.43 7.02
C GLY A 101 22.72 -19.80 7.52
N SER A 102 23.51 -19.14 6.65
CA SER A 102 24.63 -18.31 7.11
C SER A 102 24.13 -17.02 7.79
N GLU A 103 24.97 -16.41 8.63
CA GLU A 103 24.65 -15.12 9.25
C GLU A 103 24.32 -14.06 8.19
N LEU A 104 25.06 -14.03 7.09
CA LEU A 104 24.84 -13.06 6.02
C LEU A 104 23.52 -13.29 5.29
N TYR A 105 23.07 -14.55 5.18
CA TYR A 105 21.73 -14.88 4.67
C TYR A 105 20.64 -14.32 5.59
N PHE A 106 20.76 -14.50 6.91
CA PHE A 106 19.82 -13.91 7.86
C PHE A 106 19.85 -12.37 7.87
N ILE A 107 21.01 -11.76 7.67
CA ILE A 107 21.10 -10.31 7.47
C ILE A 107 20.31 -9.90 6.22
N ALA A 108 20.43 -10.64 5.12
CA ALA A 108 19.69 -10.34 3.90
C ALA A 108 18.16 -10.43 4.11
N THR A 109 17.66 -11.47 4.78
CA THR A 109 16.22 -11.62 5.07
C THR A 109 15.68 -10.44 5.89
N GLU A 110 16.45 -9.94 6.86
CA GLU A 110 16.10 -8.76 7.66
C GLU A 110 16.12 -7.47 6.83
N LEU A 111 17.13 -7.29 5.98
CA LEU A 111 17.26 -6.10 5.13
C LEU A 111 16.16 -6.03 4.06
N PHE A 112 15.78 -7.16 3.50
CA PHE A 112 14.81 -7.26 2.40
C PHE A 112 13.36 -6.98 2.81
N ARG A 113 13.04 -6.88 4.10
CA ARG A 113 11.73 -6.37 4.55
C ARG A 113 11.44 -4.92 4.13
N SER A 114 12.46 -4.17 3.72
CA SER A 114 12.31 -2.81 3.19
C SER A 114 12.36 -2.81 1.66
N ARG A 115 11.27 -2.39 1.01
CA ARG A 115 11.21 -2.25 -0.46
C ARG A 115 12.29 -1.32 -1.02
N ALA A 116 12.64 -0.25 -0.28
CA ALA A 116 13.72 0.65 -0.69
C ALA A 116 15.09 -0.04 -0.67
N ARG A 117 15.32 -0.92 0.31
CA ARG A 117 16.56 -1.70 0.41
C ARG A 117 16.63 -2.80 -0.64
N LEU A 118 15.51 -3.48 -0.91
CA LEU A 118 15.37 -4.42 -2.02
C LEU A 118 15.72 -3.75 -3.36
N ALA A 119 15.15 -2.58 -3.64
CA ALA A 119 15.43 -1.84 -4.87
C ALA A 119 16.91 -1.43 -4.97
N ALA A 120 17.49 -0.94 -3.87
CA ALA A 120 18.92 -0.61 -3.82
C ALA A 120 19.80 -1.84 -4.08
N TYR A 121 19.52 -2.97 -3.41
CA TYR A 121 20.23 -4.22 -3.60
C TYR A 121 20.16 -4.73 -5.04
N ARG A 122 18.95 -4.75 -5.63
CA ARG A 122 18.69 -5.19 -7.01
C ARG A 122 19.41 -4.34 -8.05
N SER A 123 19.71 -3.08 -7.75
CA SER A 123 20.46 -2.19 -8.66
C SER A 123 21.96 -2.51 -8.73
N ILE A 124 22.50 -3.28 -7.77
CA ILE A 124 23.92 -3.62 -7.69
C ILE A 124 24.21 -4.82 -8.59
N LYS A 125 25.15 -4.66 -9.52
CA LYS A 125 25.39 -5.64 -10.61
C LYS A 125 26.29 -6.80 -10.21
N THR A 126 27.30 -6.58 -9.37
CA THR A 126 28.30 -7.59 -9.03
C THR A 126 27.99 -8.24 -7.68
N ALA A 127 28.23 -9.55 -7.57
CA ALA A 127 28.04 -10.33 -6.36
C ALA A 127 28.86 -9.77 -5.19
N GLU A 128 30.13 -9.42 -5.44
CA GLU A 128 31.03 -8.85 -4.44
C GLU A 128 30.49 -7.55 -3.83
N HIS A 129 29.96 -6.65 -4.67
CA HIS A 129 29.38 -5.40 -4.20
C HIS A 129 28.05 -5.62 -3.48
N ARG A 130 27.25 -6.61 -3.89
CA ARG A 130 26.02 -7.01 -3.18
C ARG A 130 26.33 -7.52 -1.78
N ILE A 131 27.30 -8.42 -1.65
CA ILE A 131 27.79 -8.94 -0.36
C ILE A 131 28.35 -7.83 0.52
N ALA A 132 29.20 -6.95 -0.04
CA ALA A 132 29.76 -5.81 0.68
C ALA A 132 28.66 -4.87 1.17
N TRP A 133 27.65 -4.63 0.34
CA TRP A 133 26.50 -3.79 0.68
C TRP A 133 25.66 -4.36 1.82
N LEU A 134 25.41 -5.68 1.86
CA LEU A 134 24.69 -6.33 2.96
C LEU A 134 25.40 -6.08 4.30
N ARG A 135 26.72 -6.32 4.34
CA ARG A 135 27.54 -6.12 5.53
C ARG A 135 27.52 -4.66 5.97
N TRP A 136 27.86 -3.74 5.05
CA TRP A 136 27.91 -2.32 5.35
C TRP A 136 26.56 -1.79 5.84
N THR A 137 25.47 -2.14 5.16
CA THR A 137 24.13 -1.65 5.49
C THR A 137 23.69 -2.14 6.88
N TRP A 138 23.95 -3.40 7.22
CA TRP A 138 23.63 -3.94 8.54
C TRP A 138 24.31 -3.18 9.68
N TYR A 139 25.62 -2.89 9.54
CA TYR A 139 26.37 -2.15 10.56
C TYR A 139 25.93 -0.68 10.68
N ASN A 140 25.50 -0.05 9.59
CA ASN A 140 25.09 1.36 9.60
C ASN A 140 23.64 1.53 10.09
N ILE A 141 22.78 0.53 9.95
CA ILE A 141 21.42 0.57 10.53
C ILE A 141 21.47 0.55 12.05
N LYS A 142 22.39 -0.21 12.66
CA LYS A 142 22.51 -0.30 14.13
C LYS A 142 23.05 0.97 14.80
N LYS A 143 23.57 1.93 14.03
CA LYS A 143 24.15 3.18 14.53
C LYS A 143 23.17 4.37 14.54
N LYS A 144 21.96 4.18 14.00
CA LYS A 144 20.89 5.18 14.01
C LYS A 144 19.88 4.86 15.09
#